data_AF-A0A9D1Z4V1-F1
#
_entry.id   AF-A0A9D1Z4V1-F1
#
_cell.length_a   1.000
_cell.length_b   1.000
_cell.length_c   1.000
_cell.angle_alpha   90.00
_cell.angle_beta   90.00
_cell.angle_gamma   90.00
#
_symmetry.space_group_name_H-M   'P 1'
#
loop_
_entity.id
_entity.type
_entity.pdbx_description
1 polymer ?
#
loop_
_entity_poly.entity_id
_entity_poly.type
_entity_poly.pdbx_seq_one_letter_code
_entity_poly.pdbx_strand_id
1 'polypeptide(L)'
;AKVVDDLVKSMGGVPFLTDCNTLYVGRRKNALEHMDAAYENGFSPFSTGCQIIIGDGLKGTDDVEVPVEGAEYIQTAKIGRAIMDADVFISLTHFKGHEATGFGGAIKNIGMGCGSRRGKMEQHNSGKPEVSKKKCVGCHQCAKQCGQDAISYGPDRKASIDQDKCVGCGRCLGACNFDAIFNRNASANDDLNRKMAEYAKGVVDGRPQFHISLVMDVSPFCDCHPENDIPIIPDVGMFASFDPVALDQACTDACLRQPVMPGSRLDQYLHTEGCEDHHDHFCNNFPETNWRSCLEHAEKIGLGTRSYELIEVK
;
A
#
# COMPACT_ATOMS: atom_id res chain seq x y z
N ALA A 1 -9.12 -2.95 -15.90
CA ALA A 1 -9.95 -1.80 -15.46
C ALA A 1 -11.23 -1.66 -16.29
N LYS A 2 -11.17 -1.36 -17.59
CA LYS A 2 -12.37 -1.13 -18.43
C LYS A 2 -13.44 -2.22 -18.37
N VAL A 3 -13.05 -3.49 -18.44
CA VAL A 3 -13.99 -4.62 -18.35
C VAL A 3 -14.76 -4.61 -17.02
N VAL A 4 -14.10 -4.27 -15.93
CA VAL A 4 -14.72 -4.16 -14.60
C VAL A 4 -15.67 -2.96 -14.55
N ASP A 5 -15.26 -1.81 -15.09
CA ASP A 5 -16.10 -0.61 -15.22
C ASP A 5 -17.40 -0.89 -16.00
N ASP A 6 -17.28 -1.50 -17.19
CA ASP A 6 -18.42 -1.82 -18.04
C ASP A 6 -19.38 -2.79 -17.34
N LEU A 7 -18.86 -3.81 -16.63
CA LEU A 7 -19.65 -4.75 -15.84
C LEU A 7 -20.41 -4.05 -14.71
N VAL A 8 -19.74 -3.24 -13.90
CA VAL A 8 -20.37 -2.49 -12.80
C VAL A 8 -21.50 -1.59 -13.33
N LYS A 9 -21.27 -0.88 -14.44
CA LYS A 9 -22.29 -0.03 -15.08
C LYS A 9 -23.47 -0.84 -15.61
N SER A 10 -23.22 -2.01 -16.20
CA SER A 10 -24.29 -2.91 -16.67
C SER A 10 -25.21 -3.39 -15.54
N MET A 11 -24.67 -3.44 -14.31
CA MET A 11 -25.40 -3.77 -13.09
C MET A 11 -26.01 -2.53 -12.40
N GLY A 12 -25.92 -1.34 -13.01
CA GLY A 12 -26.49 -0.08 -12.53
C GLY A 12 -25.58 0.70 -11.57
N GLY A 13 -24.33 0.28 -11.37
CA GLY A 13 -23.36 1.00 -10.53
C GLY A 13 -22.76 2.24 -11.21
N VAL A 14 -22.17 3.13 -10.41
CA VAL A 14 -21.47 4.34 -10.86
C VAL A 14 -20.02 4.29 -10.35
N PRO A 15 -19.11 3.63 -11.08
CA PRO A 15 -17.75 3.39 -10.61
C PRO A 15 -16.83 4.61 -10.77
N PHE A 16 -15.79 4.63 -9.94
CA PHE A 16 -14.59 5.46 -10.11
C PHE A 16 -13.36 4.64 -9.73
N LEU A 17 -12.20 4.95 -10.32
CA LEU A 17 -10.91 4.41 -9.87
C LEU A 17 -10.33 5.33 -8.80
N THR A 18 -9.62 4.76 -7.85
CA THR A 18 -9.06 5.52 -6.73
C THR A 18 -7.73 4.95 -6.26
N ASP A 19 -6.86 5.85 -5.82
CA ASP A 19 -5.65 5.60 -5.03
C ASP A 19 -5.45 6.81 -4.11
N CYS A 20 -4.76 6.65 -2.99
CA CYS A 20 -4.39 7.77 -2.13
C CYS A 20 -2.95 8.21 -2.41
N ASN A 21 -2.65 9.48 -2.16
CA ASN A 21 -1.33 10.04 -2.41
C ASN A 21 -0.20 9.28 -1.69
N THR A 22 0.99 9.24 -2.31
CA THR A 22 2.17 8.58 -1.76
C THR A 22 2.84 9.41 -0.68
N LEU A 23 3.58 8.73 0.20
CA LEU A 23 4.42 9.37 1.22
C LEU A 23 5.65 10.05 0.63
N TYR A 24 6.31 9.33 -0.28
CA TYR A 24 7.62 9.68 -0.81
C TYR A 24 7.53 10.71 -1.93
N VAL A 25 8.68 11.32 -2.19
CA VAL A 25 8.86 12.28 -3.28
C VAL A 25 8.60 11.57 -4.61
N GLY A 26 7.76 12.17 -5.43
CA GLY A 26 7.40 11.64 -6.74
C GLY A 26 6.14 12.31 -7.25
N ARG A 27 5.68 11.85 -8.42
CA ARG A 27 4.51 12.41 -9.09
C ARG A 27 3.18 12.00 -8.47
N ARG A 28 3.17 11.15 -7.44
CA ARG A 28 1.94 10.72 -6.75
C ARG A 28 1.73 11.37 -5.38
N LYS A 29 2.47 12.45 -5.07
CA LYS A 29 2.45 13.12 -3.76
C LYS A 29 1.26 14.06 -3.53
N ASN A 30 0.62 14.52 -4.61
CA ASN A 30 -0.53 15.41 -4.59
C ASN A 30 -1.47 15.06 -5.74
N ALA A 31 -2.75 15.38 -5.60
CA ALA A 31 -3.77 14.84 -6.50
C ALA A 31 -3.58 15.22 -7.97
N LEU A 32 -3.10 16.42 -8.28
CA LEU A 32 -2.96 16.87 -9.67
C LEU A 32 -1.87 16.09 -10.41
N GLU A 33 -0.66 16.06 -9.86
CA GLU A 33 0.43 15.27 -10.44
C GLU A 33 0.11 13.77 -10.42
N HIS A 34 -0.65 13.30 -9.42
CA HIS A 34 -1.03 11.90 -9.29
C HIS A 34 -1.99 11.50 -10.41
N MET A 35 -3.00 12.33 -10.71
CA MET A 35 -3.88 12.11 -11.85
C MET A 35 -3.11 12.14 -13.17
N ASP A 36 -2.19 13.09 -13.36
CA ASP A 36 -1.35 13.13 -14.57
C ASP A 36 -0.53 11.84 -14.72
N ALA A 37 0.08 11.36 -13.62
CA ALA A 37 0.83 10.11 -13.62
C ALA A 37 -0.08 8.90 -13.92
N ALA A 38 -1.30 8.86 -13.36
CA ALA A 38 -2.26 7.81 -13.66
C ALA A 38 -2.63 7.80 -15.16
N TYR A 39 -2.87 8.99 -15.73
CA TYR A 39 -3.26 9.15 -17.13
C TYR A 39 -2.16 8.69 -18.08
N GLU A 40 -0.91 9.05 -17.81
CA GLU A 40 0.26 8.61 -18.58
C GLU A 40 0.44 7.08 -18.52
N ASN A 41 0.04 6.44 -17.42
CA ASN A 41 0.08 4.99 -17.26
C ASN A 41 -1.19 4.29 -17.77
N GLY A 42 -2.02 4.99 -18.55
CA GLY A 42 -3.20 4.40 -19.17
C GLY A 42 -4.40 4.23 -18.24
N PHE A 43 -4.34 4.74 -17.01
CA PHE A 43 -5.51 4.91 -16.17
C PHE A 43 -6.08 6.29 -16.46
N SER A 44 -6.96 6.43 -17.45
CA SER A 44 -7.64 7.68 -17.77
C SER A 44 -9.13 7.40 -17.98
N PRO A 45 -10.04 8.38 -17.80
CA PRO A 45 -11.46 8.14 -18.04
C PRO A 45 -11.78 7.62 -19.45
N PHE A 46 -10.94 7.94 -20.43
CA PHE A 46 -11.11 7.49 -21.81
C PHE A 46 -10.70 6.03 -22.02
N SER A 47 -9.69 5.54 -21.29
CA SER A 47 -9.19 4.17 -21.38
C SER A 47 -9.89 3.22 -20.42
N THR A 48 -10.24 3.69 -19.21
CA THR A 48 -10.84 2.87 -18.14
C THR A 48 -12.36 2.96 -18.12
N GLY A 49 -12.95 4.01 -18.71
CA GLY A 49 -14.39 4.24 -18.73
C GLY A 49 -14.94 5.01 -17.53
N CYS A 50 -14.17 5.20 -16.46
CA CYS A 50 -14.60 5.93 -15.26
C CYS A 50 -13.61 6.99 -14.79
N GLN A 51 -14.12 7.92 -13.98
CA GLN A 51 -13.32 8.99 -13.40
C GLN A 51 -12.29 8.43 -12.42
N ILE A 52 -11.21 9.19 -12.22
CA ILE A 52 -10.22 8.91 -11.19
C ILE A 52 -10.40 9.91 -10.07
N ILE A 53 -10.50 9.41 -8.84
CA ILE A 53 -10.59 10.22 -7.64
C ILE A 53 -9.38 9.88 -6.79
N ILE A 54 -8.60 10.90 -6.42
CA ILE A 54 -7.53 10.71 -5.45
C ILE A 54 -8.15 10.72 -4.05
N GLY A 55 -8.17 9.54 -3.43
CA GLY A 55 -9.08 9.24 -2.32
C GLY A 55 -8.84 10.07 -1.06
N ASP A 56 -7.63 10.59 -0.87
CA ASP A 56 -7.24 11.44 0.25
C ASP A 56 -7.07 12.93 -0.10
N GLY A 57 -7.68 13.34 -1.21
CA GLY A 57 -7.83 14.74 -1.62
C GLY A 57 -6.54 15.38 -2.15
N LEU A 58 -6.57 16.69 -2.35
CA LEU A 58 -5.52 17.42 -3.07
C LEU A 58 -4.11 17.24 -2.46
N LYS A 59 -4.03 17.21 -1.12
CA LYS A 59 -2.75 17.19 -0.38
C LYS A 59 -2.52 15.90 0.41
N GLY A 60 -3.42 14.93 0.30
CA GLY A 60 -3.38 13.71 1.09
C GLY A 60 -3.79 13.89 2.55
N THR A 61 -4.72 14.81 2.81
CA THR A 61 -5.20 15.18 4.15
C THR A 61 -6.70 15.00 4.31
N ASP A 62 -7.39 14.54 3.27
CA ASP A 62 -8.84 14.31 3.28
C ASP A 62 -9.14 12.85 3.61
N ASP A 63 -9.06 12.53 4.89
CA ASP A 63 -9.17 11.16 5.38
C ASP A 63 -10.08 11.06 6.59
N VAL A 64 -10.59 9.86 6.82
CA VAL A 64 -11.43 9.52 7.97
C VAL A 64 -10.74 8.47 8.84
N GLU A 65 -10.97 8.56 10.14
CA GLU A 65 -10.50 7.57 11.11
C GLU A 65 -11.55 6.46 11.23
N VAL A 66 -11.18 5.27 10.81
CA VAL A 66 -12.05 4.08 10.81
C VAL A 66 -11.56 3.12 11.89
N PRO A 67 -12.37 2.80 12.92
CA PRO A 67 -12.00 1.79 13.91
C PRO A 67 -11.72 0.45 13.26
N VAL A 68 -10.67 -0.25 13.71
CA VAL A 68 -10.34 -1.60 13.21
C VAL A 68 -10.53 -2.59 14.34
N GLU A 69 -11.62 -3.36 14.30
CA GLU A 69 -11.92 -4.35 15.32
C GLU A 69 -10.84 -5.44 15.36
N GLY A 70 -10.33 -5.76 16.55
CA GLY A 70 -9.28 -6.76 16.73
C GLY A 70 -7.86 -6.30 16.35
N ALA A 71 -7.65 -5.02 16.04
CA ALA A 71 -6.33 -4.50 15.73
C ALA A 71 -5.38 -4.50 16.94
N GLU A 72 -4.13 -4.87 16.68
CA GLU A 72 -3.04 -4.88 17.66
C GLU A 72 -2.17 -3.63 17.57
N TYR A 73 -2.06 -3.03 16.37
CA TYR A 73 -1.17 -1.89 16.13
C TYR A 73 -1.92 -0.59 15.80
N ILE A 74 -2.97 -0.69 14.99
CA ILE A 74 -3.72 0.42 14.40
C ILE A 74 -5.16 0.39 14.90
N GLN A 75 -5.42 1.04 16.03
CA GLN A 75 -6.79 1.11 16.58
C GLN A 75 -7.77 1.84 15.65
N THR A 76 -7.28 2.84 14.91
CA THR A 76 -8.05 3.56 13.88
C THR A 76 -7.23 3.72 12.61
N ALA A 77 -7.70 3.20 11.48
CA ALA A 77 -7.08 3.36 10.17
C ALA A 77 -7.46 4.72 9.57
N LYS A 78 -6.50 5.44 8.97
CA LYS A 78 -6.71 6.77 8.35
C LYS A 78 -6.88 6.59 6.85
N ILE A 79 -8.12 6.35 6.43
CA ILE A 79 -8.47 5.94 5.06
C ILE A 79 -8.96 7.16 4.28
N GLY A 80 -8.58 7.26 3.00
CA GLY A 80 -9.05 8.34 2.13
C GLY A 80 -10.58 8.45 2.13
N ARG A 81 -11.10 9.68 2.30
CA ARG A 81 -12.53 9.93 2.48
C ARG A 81 -13.39 9.34 1.36
N ALA A 82 -12.97 9.51 0.09
CA ALA A 82 -13.73 9.03 -1.06
C ALA A 82 -13.91 7.49 -1.06
N ILE A 83 -12.96 6.76 -0.48
CA ILE A 83 -12.99 5.30 -0.39
C ILE A 83 -14.02 4.85 0.65
N MET A 84 -14.15 5.59 1.75
CA MET A 84 -15.16 5.30 2.77
C MET A 84 -16.55 5.76 2.36
N ASP A 85 -16.68 6.74 1.48
CA ASP A 85 -17.96 7.17 0.91
C ASP A 85 -18.50 6.21 -0.17
N ALA A 86 -17.70 5.26 -0.68
CA ALA A 86 -18.15 4.29 -1.68
C ALA A 86 -19.01 3.15 -1.08
N ASP A 87 -20.05 2.72 -1.80
CA ASP A 87 -20.95 1.65 -1.33
C ASP A 87 -20.36 0.24 -1.47
N VAL A 88 -19.55 0.01 -2.51
CA VAL A 88 -18.95 -1.27 -2.89
C VAL A 88 -17.48 -1.07 -3.20
N PHE A 89 -16.63 -1.99 -2.74
CA PHE A 89 -15.19 -1.92 -2.97
C PHE A 89 -14.72 -3.03 -3.92
N ILE A 90 -13.96 -2.67 -4.96
CA ILE A 90 -13.34 -3.66 -5.86
C ILE A 90 -11.85 -3.35 -5.99
N SER A 91 -10.98 -4.29 -5.59
CA SER A 91 -9.53 -4.14 -5.84
C SER A 91 -9.14 -4.80 -7.15
N LEU A 92 -8.30 -4.11 -7.93
CA LEU A 92 -7.63 -4.64 -9.11
C LEU A 92 -6.12 -4.52 -8.88
N THR A 93 -5.48 -5.65 -8.62
CA THR A 93 -4.10 -5.72 -8.17
C THR A 93 -3.21 -6.34 -9.22
N HIS A 94 -2.02 -5.78 -9.41
CA HIS A 94 -0.90 -6.46 -10.02
C HIS A 94 -0.10 -7.16 -8.91
N PHE A 95 -0.08 -8.50 -8.93
CA PHE A 95 0.57 -9.33 -7.93
C PHE A 95 2.05 -9.50 -8.28
N LYS A 96 2.95 -9.13 -7.37
CA LYS A 96 4.37 -8.96 -7.70
C LYS A 96 5.27 -8.98 -6.45
N GLY A 97 6.59 -9.11 -6.59
CA GLY A 97 7.53 -9.12 -5.44
C GLY A 97 7.62 -7.79 -4.67
N HIS A 98 8.17 -7.76 -3.46
CA HIS A 98 8.37 -6.49 -2.74
C HIS A 98 9.51 -6.57 -1.73
N GLU A 99 10.37 -5.57 -1.73
CA GLU A 99 11.60 -5.45 -0.94
C GLU A 99 11.41 -5.35 0.57
N ALA A 100 10.17 -5.21 1.05
CA ALA A 100 9.86 -4.99 2.46
C ALA A 100 8.72 -5.92 2.91
N THR A 101 7.77 -6.20 2.03
CA THR A 101 6.59 -6.99 2.37
C THR A 101 6.65 -8.41 1.79
N GLY A 102 7.72 -8.75 1.06
CA GLY A 102 7.92 -10.00 0.33
C GLY A 102 7.18 -10.01 -1.01
N PHE A 103 5.88 -9.70 -0.99
CA PHE A 103 5.09 -9.46 -2.19
C PHE A 103 4.13 -8.27 -2.01
N GLY A 104 3.64 -7.73 -3.13
CA GLY A 104 2.49 -6.82 -3.19
C GLY A 104 1.31 -7.55 -3.81
N GLY A 105 0.28 -7.80 -3.00
CA GLY A 105 -0.98 -8.43 -3.39
C GLY A 105 -2.18 -7.58 -3.01
N ALA A 106 -3.36 -8.17 -2.99
CA ALA A 106 -4.63 -7.51 -2.71
C ALA A 106 -4.58 -6.79 -1.37
N ILE A 107 -4.06 -7.43 -0.31
CA ILE A 107 -4.00 -6.79 1.03
C ILE A 107 -3.15 -5.52 0.99
N LYS A 108 -2.02 -5.53 0.28
CA LYS A 108 -1.20 -4.32 0.13
C LYS A 108 -1.90 -3.27 -0.72
N ASN A 109 -2.55 -3.66 -1.82
CA ASN A 109 -3.30 -2.74 -2.67
C ASN A 109 -4.40 -2.03 -1.89
N ILE A 110 -5.14 -2.77 -1.05
CA ILE A 110 -6.19 -2.24 -0.18
C ILE A 110 -5.57 -1.41 0.94
N GLY A 111 -4.77 -2.02 1.83
CA GLY A 111 -4.30 -1.39 3.05
C GLY A 111 -3.36 -0.20 2.81
N MET A 112 -2.34 -0.37 1.97
CA MET A 112 -1.41 0.71 1.65
C MET A 112 -2.06 1.71 0.68
N GLY A 113 -2.71 1.24 -0.39
CA GLY A 113 -3.30 2.11 -1.42
C GLY A 113 -4.40 3.02 -0.89
N CYS A 114 -5.26 2.50 -0.02
CA CYS A 114 -6.38 3.28 0.54
C CYS A 114 -6.00 4.14 1.75
N GLY A 115 -4.84 3.89 2.36
CA GLY A 115 -4.33 4.73 3.45
C GLY A 115 -4.01 6.13 2.95
N SER A 116 -4.46 7.16 3.66
CA SER A 116 -4.03 8.54 3.42
C SER A 116 -2.52 8.70 3.60
N ARG A 117 -1.93 9.86 3.25
CA ARG A 117 -0.51 10.12 3.57
C ARG A 117 -0.20 9.90 5.06
N ARG A 118 -1.05 10.33 6.00
CA ARG A 118 -0.81 10.05 7.42
C ARG A 118 -1.00 8.58 7.77
N GLY A 119 -1.92 7.87 7.09
CA GLY A 119 -2.16 6.46 7.32
C GLY A 119 -1.04 5.56 6.79
N LYS A 120 -0.55 5.80 5.57
CA LYS A 120 0.66 5.17 5.03
C LYS A 120 1.85 5.41 5.95
N MET A 121 1.99 6.62 6.51
CA MET A 121 3.07 6.91 7.46
C MET A 121 2.95 6.00 8.68
N GLU A 122 1.76 5.90 9.27
CA GLU A 122 1.50 5.04 10.42
C GLU A 122 1.86 3.56 10.14
N GLN A 123 1.55 3.07 8.94
CA GLN A 123 1.92 1.71 8.49
C GLN A 123 3.45 1.52 8.43
N HIS A 124 4.21 2.52 7.97
CA HIS A 124 5.67 2.47 7.92
C HIS A 124 6.36 2.79 9.25
N ASN A 125 5.64 3.34 10.23
CA ASN A 125 6.23 4.00 11.38
C ASN A 125 6.30 3.13 12.63
N SER A 126 7.49 3.06 13.24
CA SER A 126 7.71 2.58 14.61
C SER A 126 8.38 3.65 15.50
N GLY A 127 7.85 4.87 15.52
CA GLY A 127 8.45 6.03 16.18
C GLY A 127 7.69 7.36 16.03
N LYS A 128 8.31 8.47 16.42
CA LYS A 128 7.73 9.83 16.33
C LYS A 128 8.42 10.62 15.21
N PRO A 129 7.71 11.52 14.49
CA PRO A 129 8.27 12.26 13.37
C PRO A 129 9.44 13.18 13.76
N GLU A 130 10.41 13.32 12.85
CA GLU A 130 11.57 14.20 12.90
C GLU A 130 11.51 15.29 11.83
N VAL A 131 12.30 16.36 12.01
CA VAL A 131 12.38 17.47 11.05
C VAL A 131 13.77 17.57 10.41
N SER A 132 13.81 17.53 9.08
CA SER A 132 14.97 17.88 8.28
C SER A 132 15.12 19.40 8.22
N LYS A 133 16.08 19.91 9.00
CA LYS A 133 16.40 21.35 9.04
C LYS A 133 16.80 21.91 7.66
N LYS A 134 17.41 21.07 6.81
CA LYS A 134 17.81 21.41 5.44
C LYS A 134 16.59 21.65 4.54
N LYS A 135 15.57 20.79 4.60
CA LYS A 135 14.36 20.89 3.75
C LYS A 135 13.31 21.85 4.31
N CYS A 136 13.30 22.08 5.62
CA CYS A 136 12.31 22.94 6.25
C CYS A 136 12.48 24.40 5.80
N VAL A 137 11.45 24.99 5.22
CA VAL A 137 11.44 26.41 4.82
C VAL A 137 10.82 27.35 5.87
N GLY A 138 10.38 26.82 7.01
CA GLY A 138 9.78 27.63 8.07
C GLY A 138 8.43 28.23 7.68
N CYS A 139 7.54 27.46 7.05
CA CYS A 139 6.22 27.93 6.59
C CYS A 139 5.09 27.81 7.63
N HIS A 140 5.37 27.27 8.81
CA HIS A 140 4.43 27.12 9.94
C HIS A 140 3.20 26.22 9.70
N GLN A 141 3.07 25.59 8.54
CA GLN A 141 1.91 24.73 8.24
C GLN A 141 1.82 23.50 9.15
N CYS A 142 2.95 22.85 9.45
CA CYS A 142 2.95 21.67 10.30
C CYS A 142 2.49 21.96 11.74
N ALA A 143 2.88 23.11 12.31
CA ALA A 143 2.44 23.50 13.65
C ALA A 143 0.92 23.74 13.73
N LYS A 144 0.32 24.32 12.68
CA LYS A 144 -1.14 24.50 12.61
C LYS A 144 -1.93 23.18 12.63
N GLN A 145 -1.30 22.08 12.24
CA GLN A 145 -1.91 20.75 12.21
C GLN A 145 -1.61 19.93 13.46
N CYS A 146 -0.78 20.44 14.38
CA CYS A 146 -0.38 19.72 15.57
C CYS A 146 -1.39 19.98 16.70
N GLY A 147 -2.28 19.02 16.96
CA GLY A 147 -3.20 19.10 18.10
C GLY A 147 -2.57 18.89 19.48
N GLN A 148 -1.24 18.75 19.55
CA GLN A 148 -0.49 18.52 20.80
C GLN A 148 0.45 19.68 21.15
N ASP A 149 0.43 20.76 20.35
CA ASP A 149 1.37 21.88 20.47
C ASP A 149 2.85 21.45 20.58
N ALA A 150 3.18 20.34 19.92
CA ALA A 150 4.50 19.72 19.96
C ALA A 150 5.49 20.35 18.98
N ILE A 151 5.06 21.29 18.12
CA ILE A 151 5.91 21.85 17.05
C ILE A 151 6.22 23.31 17.35
N SER A 152 7.51 23.61 17.52
CA SER A 152 8.03 24.95 17.78
C SER A 152 9.03 25.40 16.71
N TYR A 153 9.37 26.68 16.72
CA TYR A 153 10.32 27.28 15.78
C TYR A 153 11.36 28.08 16.56
N GLY A 154 12.64 27.76 16.35
CA GLY A 154 13.75 28.50 16.94
C GLY A 154 14.13 29.74 16.14
N PRO A 155 15.23 30.42 16.53
CA PRO A 155 15.79 31.57 15.80
C PRO A 155 16.15 31.25 14.34
N ASP A 156 16.47 29.99 14.03
CA ASP A 156 16.73 29.48 12.68
C ASP A 156 15.46 29.38 11.81
N ARG A 157 14.29 29.69 12.37
CA ARG A 157 12.96 29.56 11.78
C ARG A 157 12.64 28.15 11.30
N LYS A 158 13.36 27.13 11.76
CA LYS A 158 13.10 25.73 11.39
C LYS A 158 12.22 25.07 12.42
N ALA A 159 11.29 24.23 11.95
CA ALA A 159 10.43 23.46 12.84
C ALA A 159 11.28 22.50 13.69
N SER A 160 10.93 22.38 14.97
CA SER A 160 11.42 21.36 15.90
C SER A 160 10.21 20.64 16.48
N ILE A 161 10.29 19.31 16.61
CA ILE A 161 9.22 18.51 17.22
C ILE A 161 9.70 18.10 18.62
N ASP A 162 8.96 18.55 19.63
CA ASP A 162 9.06 18.09 21.01
C ASP A 162 8.59 16.64 21.07
N GLN A 163 9.53 15.73 21.31
CA GLN A 163 9.28 14.29 21.28
C GLN A 163 8.49 13.83 22.52
N ASP A 164 8.46 14.58 23.61
CA ASP A 164 7.69 14.21 24.80
C ASP A 164 6.20 14.53 24.60
N LYS A 165 5.90 15.65 23.94
CA LYS A 165 4.52 16.04 23.59
C LYS A 165 3.98 15.33 22.36
N CYS A 166 4.85 14.95 21.43
CA CYS A 166 4.40 14.33 20.20
C CYS A 166 3.82 12.94 20.45
N VAL A 167 2.58 12.70 20.00
CA VAL A 167 1.92 11.39 20.08
C VAL A 167 2.08 10.56 18.79
N GLY A 168 2.91 11.01 17.84
CA GLY A 168 3.19 10.26 16.61
C GLY A 168 2.08 10.28 15.53
N CYS A 169 1.04 11.09 15.66
CA CYS A 169 -0.15 11.07 14.77
C CYS A 169 0.07 11.42 13.28
N GLY A 170 1.27 11.86 12.89
CA GLY A 170 1.63 12.07 11.47
C GLY A 170 0.96 13.26 10.73
N ARG A 171 0.01 14.00 11.31
CA ARG A 171 -0.69 15.11 10.61
C ARG A 171 0.25 16.17 10.04
N CYS A 172 1.29 16.51 10.80
CA CYS A 172 2.29 17.49 10.40
C CYS A 172 3.06 17.09 9.13
N LEU A 173 3.19 15.79 8.87
CA LEU A 173 3.90 15.23 7.73
C LEU A 173 3.13 15.46 6.42
N GLY A 174 1.84 15.12 6.40
CA GLY A 174 0.95 15.43 5.26
C GLY A 174 0.83 16.93 4.99
N ALA A 175 0.94 17.76 6.01
CA ALA A 175 0.93 19.22 5.89
C ALA A 175 2.21 19.80 5.26
N CYS A 176 3.30 19.05 5.25
CA CYS A 176 4.59 19.55 4.81
C CYS A 176 4.78 19.34 3.30
N ASN A 177 4.57 20.41 2.52
CA ASN A 177 4.81 20.39 1.07
C ASN A 177 6.30 20.37 0.67
N PHE A 178 7.22 20.39 1.64
CA PHE A 178 8.66 20.45 1.43
C PHE A 178 9.38 19.16 1.89
N ASP A 179 8.62 18.15 2.32
CA ASP A 179 9.13 16.88 2.84
C ASP A 179 10.18 17.06 3.94
N ALA A 180 10.00 18.13 4.71
CA ALA A 180 10.87 18.46 5.81
C ALA A 180 10.55 17.66 7.05
N ILE A 181 9.38 17.02 7.13
CA ILE A 181 9.02 16.14 8.24
C ILE A 181 9.08 14.71 7.70
N PHE A 182 9.82 13.87 8.41
CA PHE A 182 10.07 12.49 8.01
C PHE A 182 10.13 11.61 9.26
N ASN A 183 10.24 10.30 9.06
CA ASN A 183 10.49 9.37 10.15
C ASN A 183 11.71 8.52 9.81
N ARG A 184 12.50 8.13 10.82
CA ARG A 184 13.59 7.17 10.63
C ARG A 184 12.94 5.79 10.56
N ASN A 185 12.85 5.28 9.34
CA ASN A 185 12.19 4.03 8.99
C ASN A 185 12.87 2.86 9.72
N ALA A 186 12.20 2.26 10.70
CA ALA A 186 12.66 1.03 11.37
C ALA A 186 11.47 0.23 11.94
N SER A 187 10.34 0.16 11.23
CA SER A 187 9.43 -0.96 11.48
C SER A 187 10.14 -2.24 11.04
N ALA A 188 10.13 -3.30 11.85
CA ALA A 188 10.41 -4.63 11.33
C ALA A 188 9.42 -4.90 10.19
N ASN A 189 9.87 -5.53 9.09
CA ASN A 189 9.04 -5.82 7.92
C ASN A 189 7.71 -6.51 8.29
N ASP A 190 7.74 -7.34 9.33
CA ASP A 190 6.56 -7.97 9.92
C ASP A 190 5.53 -6.97 10.46
N ASP A 191 5.95 -5.92 11.17
CA ASP A 191 5.02 -4.91 11.70
C ASP A 191 4.38 -4.11 10.57
N LEU A 192 5.12 -3.81 9.50
CA LEU A 192 4.56 -3.19 8.30
C LEU A 192 3.47 -4.10 7.70
N ASN A 193 3.76 -5.40 7.56
CA ASN A 193 2.81 -6.39 7.07
C ASN A 193 1.54 -6.47 7.92
N ARG A 194 1.68 -6.50 9.26
CA ARG A 194 0.54 -6.53 10.19
C ARG A 194 -0.31 -5.25 10.12
N LYS A 195 0.33 -4.09 10.08
CA LYS A 195 -0.37 -2.79 9.95
C LYS A 195 -1.09 -2.66 8.61
N MET A 196 -0.50 -3.15 7.51
CA MET A 196 -1.17 -3.19 6.20
C MET A 196 -2.43 -4.05 6.24
N ALA A 197 -2.38 -5.22 6.89
CA ALA A 197 -3.55 -6.08 7.07
C ALA A 197 -4.66 -5.40 7.89
N GLU A 198 -4.31 -4.68 8.96
CA GLU A 198 -5.27 -3.91 9.75
C GLU A 198 -5.91 -2.76 8.95
N TYR A 199 -5.12 -2.05 8.14
CA TYR A 199 -5.65 -1.05 7.22
C TYR A 199 -6.57 -1.67 6.16
N ALA A 200 -6.20 -2.84 5.62
CA ALA A 200 -7.05 -3.54 4.66
C ALA A 200 -8.40 -3.89 5.29
N LYS A 201 -8.41 -4.43 6.52
CA LYS A 201 -9.65 -4.67 7.27
C LYS A 201 -10.47 -3.40 7.45
N GLY A 202 -9.85 -2.30 7.86
CA GLY A 202 -10.56 -1.02 8.01
C GLY A 202 -11.25 -0.54 6.72
N VAL A 203 -10.75 -0.89 5.54
CA VAL A 203 -11.36 -0.51 4.26
C VAL A 203 -12.57 -1.37 3.93
N VAL A 204 -12.52 -2.68 4.20
CA VAL A 204 -13.47 -3.66 3.66
C VAL A 204 -14.46 -4.24 4.66
N ASP A 205 -14.20 -4.10 5.96
CA ASP A 205 -15.05 -4.67 6.99
C ASP A 205 -16.48 -4.11 6.93
N GLY A 206 -17.46 -4.99 7.04
CA GLY A 206 -18.88 -4.63 6.99
C GLY A 206 -19.41 -4.10 5.64
N ARG A 207 -18.67 -4.23 4.53
CA ARG A 207 -19.13 -3.76 3.21
C ARG A 207 -18.92 -4.77 2.07
N PRO A 208 -19.71 -4.69 0.98
CA PRO A 208 -19.52 -5.55 -0.19
C PRO A 208 -18.15 -5.32 -0.83
N GLN A 209 -17.41 -6.41 -1.07
CA GLN A 209 -16.06 -6.38 -1.62
C GLN A 209 -15.84 -7.46 -2.67
N PHE A 210 -14.96 -7.20 -3.66
CA PHE A 210 -14.48 -8.20 -4.61
C PHE A 210 -13.05 -7.88 -5.03
N HIS A 211 -12.21 -8.89 -5.18
CA HIS A 211 -10.77 -8.70 -5.40
C HIS A 211 -10.31 -9.48 -6.61
N ILE A 212 -9.53 -8.82 -7.46
CA ILE A 212 -8.95 -9.38 -8.67
C ILE A 212 -7.44 -9.18 -8.60
N SER A 213 -6.66 -10.25 -8.77
CA SER A 213 -5.20 -10.23 -8.82
C SER A 213 -4.72 -10.73 -10.19
N LEU A 214 -3.89 -9.92 -10.85
CA LEU A 214 -3.18 -10.25 -12.08
C LEU A 214 -1.79 -10.73 -11.68
N VAL A 215 -1.50 -12.01 -11.89
CA VAL A 215 -0.21 -12.64 -11.60
C VAL A 215 0.52 -12.84 -12.93
N MET A 216 1.09 -11.76 -13.42
CA MET A 216 1.82 -11.66 -14.69
C MET A 216 2.97 -10.68 -14.51
N ASP A 217 4.01 -10.77 -15.34
CA ASP A 217 5.18 -9.87 -15.29
C ASP A 217 5.72 -9.65 -13.86
N VAL A 218 5.77 -10.74 -13.06
CA VAL A 218 6.05 -10.71 -11.62
C VAL A 218 7.46 -10.15 -11.38
N SER A 219 7.54 -8.86 -11.13
CA SER A 219 8.79 -8.15 -10.94
C SER A 219 9.40 -8.39 -9.56
N PRO A 220 10.74 -8.34 -9.41
CA PRO A 220 11.38 -8.48 -8.11
C PRO A 220 10.97 -7.34 -7.17
N PHE A 221 11.00 -6.07 -7.62
CA PHE A 221 10.75 -4.87 -6.80
C PHE A 221 9.37 -4.29 -6.99
N CYS A 222 8.77 -3.66 -5.95
CA CYS A 222 7.47 -3.00 -6.04
C CYS A 222 7.35 -2.09 -7.29
N ASP A 223 6.17 -1.97 -7.93
CA ASP A 223 5.94 -1.09 -9.11
C ASP A 223 6.14 0.41 -8.82
N CYS A 224 6.42 0.73 -7.56
CA CYS A 224 6.81 2.07 -7.13
C CYS A 224 8.29 2.37 -7.43
N HIS A 225 9.09 1.36 -7.76
CA HIS A 225 10.49 1.52 -8.16
C HIS A 225 10.59 2.05 -9.59
N PRO A 226 11.58 2.91 -9.87
CA PRO A 226 11.82 3.43 -11.23
C PRO A 226 12.45 2.38 -12.16
N GLU A 227 12.88 1.26 -11.60
CA GLU A 227 13.61 0.19 -12.26
C GLU A 227 12.84 -1.12 -12.13
N ASN A 228 12.90 -1.93 -13.18
CA ASN A 228 12.37 -3.27 -13.19
C ASN A 228 13.34 -4.20 -13.92
N ASP A 229 13.32 -5.47 -13.58
CA ASP A 229 14.17 -6.52 -14.16
C ASP A 229 13.29 -7.51 -14.94
N ILE A 230 13.93 -8.53 -15.52
CA ILE A 230 13.24 -9.74 -16.01
C ILE A 230 12.32 -10.26 -14.89
N PRO A 231 11.04 -10.58 -15.18
CA PRO A 231 10.15 -11.20 -14.20
C PRO A 231 10.81 -12.38 -13.50
N ILE A 232 10.61 -12.55 -12.19
CA ILE A 232 11.27 -13.62 -11.42
C ILE A 232 10.67 -15.01 -11.70
N ILE A 233 9.43 -15.04 -12.22
CA ILE A 233 8.69 -16.24 -12.63
C ILE A 233 7.87 -15.96 -13.90
N PRO A 234 7.47 -16.99 -14.67
CA PRO A 234 6.50 -16.86 -15.77
C PRO A 234 5.13 -16.35 -15.33
N ASP A 235 4.33 -15.87 -16.29
CA ASP A 235 2.94 -15.51 -16.08
C ASP A 235 2.11 -16.71 -15.59
N VAL A 236 1.30 -16.47 -14.55
CA VAL A 236 0.43 -17.49 -13.94
C VAL A 236 -1.02 -17.29 -14.36
N GLY A 237 -1.47 -16.04 -14.50
CA GLY A 237 -2.81 -15.69 -14.96
C GLY A 237 -3.57 -14.76 -14.01
N MET A 238 -4.88 -14.91 -13.95
CA MET A 238 -5.77 -14.04 -13.17
C MET A 238 -6.50 -14.83 -12.10
N PHE A 239 -6.55 -14.30 -10.89
CA PHE A 239 -7.28 -14.85 -9.76
C PHE A 239 -8.31 -13.84 -9.27
N ALA A 240 -9.42 -14.30 -8.72
CA ALA A 240 -10.40 -13.44 -8.08
C ALA A 240 -11.08 -14.11 -6.89
N SER A 241 -11.49 -13.31 -5.90
CA SER A 241 -12.12 -13.79 -4.68
C SER A 241 -12.93 -12.68 -4.00
N PHE A 242 -13.91 -13.07 -3.18
CA PHE A 242 -14.54 -12.18 -2.19
C PHE A 242 -13.74 -12.06 -0.90
N ASP A 243 -12.73 -12.92 -0.71
CA ASP A 243 -11.82 -12.93 0.43
C ASP A 243 -10.40 -12.54 -0.05
N PRO A 244 -9.86 -11.38 0.38
CA PRO A 244 -8.54 -10.92 -0.05
C PRO A 244 -7.39 -11.75 0.54
N VAL A 245 -7.58 -12.40 1.70
CA VAL A 245 -6.57 -13.25 2.34
C VAL A 245 -6.42 -14.56 1.57
N ALA A 246 -7.55 -15.19 1.23
CA ALA A 246 -7.58 -16.40 0.42
C ALA A 246 -7.00 -16.14 -0.98
N LEU A 247 -7.29 -14.97 -1.56
CA LEU A 247 -6.75 -14.56 -2.86
C LEU A 247 -5.22 -14.44 -2.84
N ASP A 248 -4.67 -13.71 -1.87
CA ASP A 248 -3.22 -13.53 -1.77
C ASP A 248 -2.51 -14.85 -1.44
N GLN A 249 -3.12 -15.71 -0.62
CA GLN A 249 -2.62 -17.05 -0.37
C GLN A 249 -2.56 -17.88 -1.66
N ALA A 250 -3.67 -17.94 -2.42
CA ALA A 250 -3.75 -18.70 -3.66
C ALA A 250 -2.75 -18.20 -4.72
N CYS A 251 -2.59 -16.88 -4.86
CA CYS A 251 -1.61 -16.28 -5.75
C CYS A 251 -0.18 -16.66 -5.33
N THR A 252 0.13 -16.55 -4.04
CA THR A 252 1.46 -16.89 -3.50
C THR A 252 1.80 -18.36 -3.76
N ASP A 253 0.88 -19.28 -3.46
CA ASP A 253 1.09 -20.72 -3.69
C ASP A 253 1.26 -21.04 -5.18
N ALA A 254 0.54 -20.34 -6.07
CA ALA A 254 0.67 -20.52 -7.50
C ALA A 254 2.03 -20.01 -8.03
N CYS A 255 2.51 -18.87 -7.51
CA CYS A 255 3.82 -18.32 -7.80
C CYS A 255 4.95 -19.26 -7.34
N LEU A 256 4.87 -19.80 -6.12
CA LEU A 256 5.89 -20.69 -5.56
C LEU A 256 6.05 -22.01 -6.33
N ARG A 257 5.01 -22.43 -7.08
CA ARG A 257 5.08 -23.60 -7.97
C ARG A 257 5.73 -23.32 -9.32
N GLN A 258 5.94 -22.05 -9.69
CA GLN A 258 6.55 -21.70 -10.96
C GLN A 258 8.08 -21.89 -10.93
N PRO A 259 8.70 -22.23 -12.08
CA PRO A 259 10.15 -22.18 -12.19
C PRO A 259 10.65 -20.73 -12.10
N VAL A 260 11.86 -20.54 -11.58
CA VAL A 260 12.54 -19.25 -11.63
C VAL A 260 12.92 -18.93 -13.07
N MET A 261 12.71 -17.69 -13.50
CA MET A 261 13.06 -17.23 -14.83
C MET A 261 14.58 -17.10 -14.99
N PRO A 262 15.21 -17.78 -15.97
CA PRO A 262 16.64 -17.68 -16.21
C PRO A 262 17.10 -16.24 -16.47
N GLY A 263 18.22 -15.86 -15.88
CA GLY A 263 18.81 -14.53 -16.01
C GLY A 263 18.15 -13.43 -15.18
N SER A 264 17.00 -13.70 -14.53
CA SER A 264 16.40 -12.77 -13.57
C SER A 264 17.32 -12.55 -12.36
N ARG A 265 17.13 -11.44 -11.64
CA ARG A 265 17.80 -11.21 -10.35
C ARG A 265 17.69 -12.40 -9.39
N LEU A 266 16.53 -13.06 -9.32
CA LEU A 266 16.33 -14.22 -8.45
C LEU A 266 17.19 -15.40 -8.91
N ASP A 267 17.24 -15.66 -10.22
CA ASP A 267 18.13 -16.69 -10.80
C ASP A 267 19.60 -16.41 -10.49
N GLN A 268 20.05 -15.16 -10.65
CA GLN A 268 21.42 -14.76 -10.34
C GLN A 268 21.76 -14.93 -8.85
N TYR A 269 20.83 -14.59 -7.95
CA TYR A 269 20.99 -14.81 -6.52
C TYR A 269 21.17 -16.29 -6.19
N LEU A 270 20.32 -17.17 -6.74
CA LEU A 270 20.39 -18.62 -6.53
C LEU A 270 21.69 -19.26 -7.04
N HIS A 271 22.36 -18.64 -8.01
CA HIS A 271 23.67 -19.07 -8.52
C HIS A 271 24.87 -18.45 -7.77
N THR A 272 24.64 -17.60 -6.77
CA THR A 272 25.71 -16.97 -5.98
C THR A 272 26.31 -17.98 -4.98
N GLU A 273 27.64 -18.01 -4.87
CA GLU A 273 28.32 -18.89 -3.91
C GLU A 273 27.90 -18.57 -2.47
N GLY A 274 27.47 -19.59 -1.72
CA GLY A 274 26.98 -19.43 -0.35
C GLY A 274 25.53 -18.98 -0.24
N CYS A 275 24.76 -18.97 -1.34
CA CYS A 275 23.32 -18.74 -1.32
C CYS A 275 22.60 -19.78 -0.43
N GLU A 276 21.66 -19.31 0.39
CA GLU A 276 20.69 -20.14 1.10
C GLU A 276 19.38 -20.17 0.30
N ASP A 277 19.02 -21.32 -0.27
CA ASP A 277 17.71 -21.48 -0.92
C ASP A 277 16.66 -21.85 0.13
N HIS A 278 15.76 -20.91 0.43
CA HIS A 278 14.65 -21.09 1.35
C HIS A 278 13.44 -21.82 0.72
N HIS A 279 13.54 -22.24 -0.54
CA HIS A 279 12.45 -22.80 -1.35
C HIS A 279 11.20 -21.90 -1.39
N ASP A 280 11.44 -20.59 -1.34
CA ASP A 280 10.42 -19.55 -1.37
C ASP A 280 10.94 -18.39 -2.20
N HIS A 281 10.36 -18.18 -3.38
CA HIS A 281 10.82 -17.16 -4.33
C HIS A 281 10.85 -15.75 -3.74
N PHE A 282 9.91 -15.43 -2.85
CA PHE A 282 9.82 -14.10 -2.26
C PHE A 282 10.86 -13.91 -1.15
N CYS A 283 11.06 -14.94 -0.30
CA CYS A 283 12.13 -14.92 0.70
C CYS A 283 13.52 -14.92 0.04
N ASN A 284 13.74 -15.72 -1.00
CA ASN A 284 15.03 -15.73 -1.72
C ASN A 284 15.30 -14.38 -2.41
N ASN A 285 14.27 -13.73 -2.94
CA ASN A 285 14.43 -12.43 -3.58
C ASN A 285 14.75 -11.29 -2.58
N PHE A 286 14.20 -11.37 -1.36
CA PHE A 286 14.50 -10.49 -0.22
C PHE A 286 14.47 -11.24 1.13
N PRO A 287 15.62 -11.77 1.59
CA PRO A 287 15.69 -12.64 2.78
C PRO A 287 15.23 -11.98 4.08
N GLU A 288 15.29 -10.65 4.16
CA GLU A 288 14.84 -9.90 5.33
C GLU A 288 13.31 -9.73 5.41
N THR A 289 12.57 -10.26 4.44
CA THR A 289 11.11 -10.16 4.38
C THR A 289 10.42 -11.44 4.82
N ASN A 290 9.25 -11.29 5.43
CA ASN A 290 8.41 -12.40 5.86
C ASN A 290 6.96 -12.11 5.45
N TRP A 291 6.61 -12.47 4.22
CA TRP A 291 5.26 -12.23 3.70
C TRP A 291 4.17 -12.97 4.49
N ARG A 292 4.51 -14.10 5.14
CA ARG A 292 3.55 -14.90 5.93
C ARG A 292 2.97 -14.09 7.09
N SER A 293 3.77 -13.22 7.70
CA SER A 293 3.31 -12.33 8.79
C SER A 293 2.09 -11.49 8.42
N CYS A 294 1.93 -11.10 7.14
CA CYS A 294 0.76 -10.37 6.66
C CYS A 294 -0.49 -11.24 6.68
N LEU A 295 -0.41 -12.43 6.08
CA LEU A 295 -1.56 -13.34 5.93
C LEU A 295 -1.96 -14.00 7.25
N GLU A 296 -0.99 -14.36 8.11
CA GLU A 296 -1.26 -14.87 9.46
C GLU A 296 -2.00 -13.84 10.31
N HIS A 297 -1.56 -12.58 10.26
CA HIS A 297 -2.20 -11.51 11.01
C HIS A 297 -3.58 -11.17 10.46
N ALA A 298 -3.71 -11.10 9.13
CA ALA A 298 -4.98 -10.86 8.46
C ALA A 298 -6.04 -11.90 8.85
N GLU A 299 -5.68 -13.18 8.87
CA GLU A 299 -6.57 -14.25 9.32
C GLU A 299 -6.89 -14.13 10.82
N LYS A 300 -5.87 -13.87 11.66
CA LYS A 300 -6.03 -13.68 13.11
C LYS A 300 -7.01 -12.56 13.46
N ILE A 301 -6.96 -11.43 12.76
CA ILE A 301 -7.87 -10.30 13.00
C ILE A 301 -9.22 -10.47 12.29
N GLY A 302 -9.44 -11.56 11.56
CA GLY A 302 -10.70 -11.84 10.87
C GLY A 302 -10.94 -11.02 9.61
N LEU A 303 -9.88 -10.61 8.89
CA LEU A 303 -10.02 -10.01 7.55
C LEU A 303 -10.48 -11.05 6.50
N GLY A 304 -10.12 -12.31 6.69
CA GLY A 304 -10.42 -13.41 5.78
C GLY A 304 -9.77 -14.69 6.27
N THR A 305 -9.66 -15.71 5.43
CA THR A 305 -8.98 -16.97 5.74
C THR A 305 -7.90 -17.30 4.71
N ARG A 306 -6.86 -18.01 5.16
CA ARG A 306 -5.85 -18.58 4.27
C ARG A 306 -6.32 -19.86 3.58
N SER A 307 -7.45 -20.44 4.01
CA SER A 307 -8.01 -21.62 3.36
C SER A 307 -8.74 -21.22 2.07
N TYR A 308 -8.51 -21.94 0.99
CA TYR A 308 -9.15 -21.67 -0.29
C TYR A 308 -9.43 -22.95 -1.08
N GLU A 309 -10.39 -22.87 -2.00
CA GLU A 309 -10.64 -23.86 -3.05
C GLU A 309 -10.47 -23.16 -4.40
N LEU A 310 -9.67 -23.75 -5.30
CA LEU A 310 -9.51 -23.22 -6.65
C LEU A 310 -10.62 -23.73 -7.56
N ILE A 311 -11.38 -22.80 -8.11
CA ILE A 311 -12.40 -23.06 -9.13
C ILE A 311 -11.91 -22.49 -10.46
N GLU A 312 -11.63 -23.37 -11.42
CA GLU A 312 -11.23 -22.96 -12.76
C GLU A 312 -12.46 -22.48 -13.54
N VAL A 313 -12.45 -21.20 -13.94
CA VAL A 313 -13.50 -20.61 -14.78
C VAL A 313 -13.01 -20.65 -16.23
N LYS A 314 -13.73 -21.40 -17.07
CA LYS A 314 -13.46 -21.58 -18.50
C LYS A 314 -14.35 -20.71 -19.37
#